data_AF-A0A7V2CJC5-F1
#
_entry.id   AF-A0A7V2CJC5-F1
#
_cell.length_a   1.000
_cell.length_b   1.000
_cell.length_c   1.000
_cell.angle_alpha   90.00
_cell.angle_beta   90.00
_cell.angle_gamma   90.00
#
_symmetry.space_group_name_H-M   'P 1'
#
loop_
_entity.id
_entity.type
_entity.pdbx_description
1 polymer ?
#
loop_
_entity_poly.entity_id
_entity_poly.type
_entity_poly.pdbx_seq_one_letter_code
_entity_poly.pdbx_strand_id
1 'polypeptide(L)'
;MAGRGGTAGECRYQRADFAGVSGEPFRDGDQLLEQVYRDLLVGSNEVRLIPIGLQTIERAARIRSATGLRTPDALHAATALVAGVALFLTNDPRFLRVEGLPAAILGEMIGK
;
A
#
# COMPACT_ATOMS: atom_id res chain seq x y z
N MET A 1 -20.83 -22.83 -24.52
CA MET A 1 -21.82 -22.33 -23.53
C MET A 1 -21.10 -22.21 -22.19
N ALA A 2 -21.27 -21.05 -21.56
CA ALA A 2 -20.43 -20.50 -20.51
C ALA A 2 -20.68 -21.11 -19.12
N GLY A 3 -19.68 -20.99 -18.26
CA GLY A 3 -19.78 -21.37 -16.84
C GLY A 3 -18.51 -21.01 -16.07
N ARG A 4 -17.99 -19.79 -16.23
CA ARG A 4 -16.96 -19.26 -15.32
C ARG A 4 -17.66 -18.83 -14.03
N GLY A 5 -17.63 -19.69 -13.03
CA GLY A 5 -17.96 -19.32 -11.66
C GLY A 5 -16.90 -18.36 -11.14
N GLY A 6 -17.12 -17.06 -11.29
CA GLY A 6 -16.32 -16.03 -10.66
C GLY A 6 -16.54 -16.08 -9.16
N THR A 7 -15.57 -16.62 -8.43
CA THR A 7 -15.48 -16.41 -6.98
C THR A 7 -15.35 -14.91 -6.75
N ALA A 8 -16.32 -14.33 -6.06
CA ALA A 8 -16.29 -12.95 -5.61
C ALA A 8 -14.93 -12.69 -4.96
N GLY A 9 -14.12 -11.87 -5.62
CA GLY A 9 -12.79 -11.54 -5.15
C GLY A 9 -12.90 -10.89 -3.79
N GLU A 10 -12.30 -11.51 -2.78
CA GLU A 10 -12.01 -10.86 -1.52
C GLU A 10 -11.31 -9.54 -1.86
N CYS A 11 -11.98 -8.40 -1.64
CA CYS A 11 -11.35 -7.10 -1.71
C CYS A 11 -10.33 -7.02 -0.58
N ARG A 12 -9.10 -7.49 -0.85
CA ARG A 12 -7.98 -7.39 0.08
C ARG A 12 -7.55 -5.94 0.11
N TYR A 13 -8.14 -5.19 1.05
CA TYR A 13 -7.77 -3.83 1.34
C TYR A 13 -6.41 -3.87 2.05
N GLN A 14 -5.32 -3.67 1.30
CA GLN A 14 -4.08 -3.24 1.93
C GLN A 14 -4.21 -1.74 2.18
N ARG A 15 -4.49 -1.36 3.43
CA ARG A 15 -4.20 -0.01 3.91
C ARG A 15 -2.67 0.14 3.91
N ALA A 16 -2.13 0.54 2.78
CA ALA A 16 -0.70 0.74 2.57
C ALA A 16 -0.30 2.11 3.11
N ASP A 17 -0.39 2.32 4.42
CA ASP A 17 -0.03 3.60 5.04
C ASP A 17 1.00 3.40 6.15
N PHE A 18 2.20 2.95 5.75
CA PHE A 18 3.44 3.35 6.47
C PHE A 18 4.08 4.59 5.83
N ALA A 19 3.50 5.12 4.74
CA ALA A 19 3.96 6.37 4.11
C ALA A 19 3.55 7.62 4.91
N GLY A 20 2.56 7.49 5.80
CA GLY A 20 2.01 8.61 6.59
C GLY A 20 2.49 8.69 8.03
N VAL A 21 3.27 7.71 8.52
CA VAL A 21 3.96 7.87 9.81
C VAL A 21 5.17 8.76 9.55
N SER A 22 4.93 10.07 9.59
CA SER A 22 5.97 11.02 9.97
C SER A 22 6.64 10.43 11.21
N GLY A 23 7.98 10.44 11.31
CA GLY A 23 8.67 10.01 12.53
C GLY A 23 8.37 10.90 13.76
N GLU A 24 7.35 11.76 13.69
CA GLU A 24 6.90 12.71 14.70
C GLU A 24 6.45 12.04 16.01
N PRO A 25 5.66 10.93 16.04
CA PRO A 25 5.27 10.28 17.29
C PRO A 25 6.49 9.82 18.10
N PHE A 26 7.49 9.25 17.41
CA PHE A 26 8.74 8.80 18.00
C PHE A 26 9.71 9.94 18.33
N ARG A 27 9.57 11.10 17.67
CA ARG A 27 10.40 12.29 17.91
C ARG A 27 9.94 13.07 19.13
N ASP A 28 8.63 13.12 19.36
CA ASP A 28 8.02 13.87 20.46
C ASP A 28 7.78 13.00 21.71
N GLY A 29 8.03 11.68 21.61
CA GLY A 29 7.85 10.74 22.72
C GLY A 29 6.37 10.54 23.09
N ASP A 30 5.46 10.78 22.15
CA ASP A 30 4.03 10.65 22.36
C ASP A 30 3.60 9.18 22.31
N GLN A 31 3.77 8.52 23.46
CA GLN A 31 3.44 7.11 23.65
C GLN A 31 1.96 6.79 23.39
N LEU A 32 1.07 7.77 23.58
CA LEU A 32 -0.35 7.58 23.33
C LEU A 32 -0.62 7.47 21.83
N LEU A 33 0.00 8.34 21.03
CA LEU A 33 -0.12 8.29 19.58
C LEU A 33 0.53 7.02 19.01
N GLU A 34 1.69 6.61 19.53
CA GLU A 34 2.33 5.33 19.16
C GLU A 34 1.42 4.13 19.43
N GLN A 35 0.75 4.10 20.58
CA GLN A 35 -0.17 3.01 20.94
C GLN A 35 -1.39 3.00 20.02
N VAL A 36 -1.99 4.15 19.72
CA VAL A 36 -3.12 4.25 18.79
C VAL A 36 -2.76 3.73 17.41
N TYR A 37 -1.57 4.09 16.88
CA TYR A 37 -1.09 3.56 15.60
C TYR A 37 -0.86 2.05 15.65
N ARG A 38 -0.28 1.54 16.73
CA ARG A 38 -0.06 0.09 16.92
C ARG A 38 -1.39 -0.67 16.95
N ASP A 39 -2.36 -0.18 17.70
CA ASP A 39 -3.67 -0.83 17.83
C ASP A 39 -4.44 -0.80 16.50
N LEU A 40 -4.35 0.29 15.74
CA LEU A 40 -4.96 0.38 14.41
C LEU A 40 -4.34 -0.62 13.42
N LEU A 41 -3.02 -0.75 13.42
CA LEU A 41 -2.27 -1.55 12.45
C LEU A 41 -2.15 -3.03 12.80
N VAL A 42 -2.16 -3.37 14.09
CA VAL A 42 -1.93 -4.73 14.60
C VAL A 42 -3.18 -5.30 15.27
N GLY A 43 -4.05 -4.45 15.82
CA GLY A 43 -5.25 -4.86 16.54
C GLY A 43 -6.47 -5.12 15.65
N SER A 44 -6.41 -4.77 14.36
CA SER A 44 -7.51 -4.98 13.41
C SER A 44 -7.28 -6.23 12.55
N ASN A 45 -8.35 -6.97 12.25
CA ASN A 45 -8.29 -8.14 11.35
C ASN A 45 -8.46 -7.74 9.88
N GLU A 46 -8.86 -6.49 9.65
CA GLU A 46 -9.06 -5.85 8.35
C GLU A 46 -7.74 -5.39 7.72
N VAL A 47 -6.68 -5.25 8.53
CA VAL A 47 -5.35 -4.83 8.08
C VAL A 47 -4.36 -5.98 8.23
N ARG A 48 -3.59 -6.23 7.16
CA ARG A 48 -2.47 -7.17 7.19
C ARG A 48 -1.17 -6.43 6.89
N LEU A 49 -0.20 -6.56 7.80
CA LEU A 49 1.17 -6.14 7.56
C LEU A 49 1.87 -7.16 6.66
N ILE A 50 2.48 -6.68 5.58
CA ILE A 50 3.23 -7.52 4.64
C ILE A 50 4.73 -7.31 4.89
N PRO A 51 5.49 -8.37 5.24
CA PRO A 51 6.92 -8.26 5.44
C PRO A 51 7.63 -7.95 4.11
N ILE A 52 8.63 -7.07 4.19
CA ILE A 52 9.45 -6.71 3.03
C ILE A 52 10.56 -7.76 2.88
N GLY A 53 10.53 -8.51 1.78
CA GLY A 53 11.57 -9.45 1.40
C GLY A 53 12.50 -8.91 0.31
N LEU A 54 13.56 -9.68 -0.01
CA LEU A 54 14.53 -9.30 -1.05
C LEU A 54 13.87 -9.08 -2.42
N GLN A 55 12.89 -9.91 -2.79
CA GLN A 55 12.11 -9.75 -4.02
C GLN A 55 11.45 -8.37 -4.11
N THR A 56 10.86 -7.90 -3.01
CA THR A 56 10.22 -6.58 -2.93
C THR A 56 11.25 -5.47 -3.09
N ILE A 57 12.43 -5.60 -2.47
CA ILE A 57 13.52 -4.62 -2.55
C ILE A 57 14.03 -4.50 -3.99
N GLU A 58 14.31 -5.63 -4.65
CA GLU A 58 14.76 -5.64 -6.05
C GLU A 58 13.73 -5.04 -6.99
N ARG A 59 12.45 -5.39 -6.79
CA ARG A 59 11.33 -4.83 -7.56
C ARG A 59 11.22 -3.32 -7.35
N ALA A 60 11.37 -2.85 -6.11
CA ALA A 60 11.33 -1.43 -5.76
C ALA A 60 12.48 -0.65 -6.44
N ALA A 61 13.69 -1.20 -6.47
CA ALA A 61 14.82 -0.58 -7.16
C ALA A 61 14.54 -0.38 -8.66
N ARG A 62 13.94 -1.39 -9.32
CA ARG A 62 13.52 -1.31 -10.73
C ARG A 62 12.43 -0.26 -10.94
N ILE A 63 11.40 -0.26 -10.11
CA ILE A 63 10.30 0.72 -10.17
C ILE A 63 10.84 2.14 -10.00
N ARG A 64 11.71 2.35 -8.99
CA ARG A 64 12.33 3.65 -8.74
C ARG A 64 13.12 4.14 -9.96
N SER A 65 13.91 3.26 -10.57
CA SER A 65 14.66 3.60 -11.79
C SER A 65 13.76 3.99 -12.96
N ALA A 66 12.60 3.36 -13.10
CA ALA A 66 11.69 3.61 -14.21
C ALA A 66 10.78 4.84 -14.00
N THR A 67 10.43 5.15 -12.76
CA THR A 67 9.37 6.14 -12.42
C THR A 67 9.89 7.40 -11.75
N GLY A 68 11.10 7.37 -11.17
CA GLY A 68 11.63 8.44 -10.33
C GLY A 68 10.97 8.54 -8.94
N LEU A 69 10.17 7.55 -8.53
CA LEU A 69 9.57 7.51 -7.19
C LEU A 69 10.63 7.49 -6.09
N ARG A 70 10.30 8.08 -4.93
CA ARG A 70 11.17 7.99 -3.74
C ARG A 70 11.24 6.54 -3.26
N THR A 71 12.33 6.17 -2.59
CA THR A 71 12.52 4.80 -2.08
C THR A 71 11.33 4.23 -1.30
N PRO A 72 10.70 4.94 -0.33
CA PRO A 72 9.52 4.43 0.36
C PRO A 72 8.32 4.22 -0.59
N ASP A 73 8.07 5.17 -1.50
CA ASP A 73 6.97 5.08 -2.47
C ASP A 73 7.17 3.87 -3.41
N ALA A 74 8.39 3.66 -3.90
CA ALA A 74 8.73 2.53 -4.75
C ALA A 74 8.62 1.19 -4.00
N LEU A 75 8.94 1.15 -2.71
CA LEU A 75 8.75 -0.03 -1.86
C LEU A 75 7.26 -0.37 -1.66
N HIS A 76 6.39 0.63 -1.49
CA HIS A 76 4.95 0.40 -1.40
C HIS A 76 4.38 -0.16 -2.71
N ALA A 77 4.74 0.46 -3.84
CA ALA A 77 4.32 -0.03 -5.15
C ALA A 77 4.82 -1.47 -5.41
N ALA A 78 6.07 -1.77 -5.06
CA ALA A 78 6.64 -3.10 -5.17
C ALA A 78 5.91 -4.13 -4.28
N THR A 79 5.61 -3.75 -3.04
CA THR A 79 4.91 -4.62 -2.07
C THR A 79 3.53 -4.98 -2.58
N ALA A 80 2.78 -4.00 -3.10
CA ALA A 80 1.45 -4.20 -3.67
C ALA A 80 1.48 -5.16 -4.89
N LEU A 81 2.47 -4.99 -5.76
CA LEU A 81 2.67 -5.87 -6.92
C LEU A 81 3.03 -7.31 -6.51
N VAL A 82 3.94 -7.47 -5.54
CA VAL A 82 4.35 -8.79 -5.03
C VAL A 82 3.20 -9.48 -4.30
N ALA A 83 2.40 -8.72 -3.55
CA ALA A 83 1.25 -9.23 -2.83
C ALA A 83 0.04 -9.56 -3.73
N GLY A 84 0.05 -9.09 -4.98
CA GLY A 84 -1.04 -9.33 -5.93
C GLY A 84 -2.35 -8.68 -5.50
N VAL A 85 -2.29 -7.43 -5.01
CA VAL A 85 -3.50 -6.71 -4.57
C VAL A 85 -4.49 -6.53 -5.71
N ALA A 86 -5.79 -6.57 -5.38
CA ALA A 86 -6.84 -6.29 -6.35
C ALA A 86 -6.88 -4.81 -6.75
N LEU A 87 -6.57 -3.91 -5.81
CA LEU A 87 -6.59 -2.46 -6.00
C LEU A 87 -5.61 -1.79 -5.05
N PHE A 88 -4.80 -0.86 -5.56
CA PHE A 88 -3.92 0.01 -4.79
C PHE A 88 -4.56 1.40 -4.70
N LEU A 89 -5.10 1.74 -3.54
CA LEU A 89 -5.72 3.05 -3.31
C LEU A 89 -4.66 4.04 -2.84
N THR A 90 -4.64 5.22 -3.46
CA THR A 90 -3.69 6.28 -3.11
C THR A 90 -4.28 7.65 -3.39
N ASN A 91 -3.78 8.69 -2.72
CA ASN A 91 -4.08 10.07 -3.07
C ASN A 91 -3.03 10.68 -4.02
N ASP A 92 -1.99 9.92 -4.35
CA ASP A 92 -0.85 10.41 -5.10
C ASP A 92 -0.86 9.88 -6.54
N PRO A 93 -1.04 10.74 -7.56
CA PRO A 93 -1.10 10.33 -8.96
C PRO A 93 0.22 9.77 -9.49
N ARG A 94 1.34 9.93 -8.77
CA ARG A 94 2.65 9.40 -9.19
C ARG A 94 2.64 7.87 -9.26
N PHE A 95 1.81 7.18 -8.47
CA PHE A 95 1.67 5.72 -8.50
C PHE A 95 1.02 5.19 -9.77
N LEU A 96 0.23 6.00 -10.47
CA LEU A 96 -0.39 5.62 -11.76
C LEU A 96 0.67 5.37 -12.86
N ARG A 97 1.91 5.83 -12.66
CA ARG A 97 3.03 5.59 -13.57
C ARG A 97 3.68 4.22 -13.39
N VAL A 98 3.33 3.47 -12.35
CA VAL A 98 3.91 2.16 -12.08
C VAL A 98 3.21 1.11 -12.95
N GLU A 99 3.96 0.55 -13.90
CA GLU A 99 3.44 -0.45 -14.81
C GLU A 99 2.94 -1.71 -14.07
N GLY A 100 1.73 -2.15 -14.42
CA GLY A 100 1.09 -3.34 -13.86
C GLY A 100 0.50 -3.16 -12.45
N LEU A 101 0.60 -1.98 -11.85
CA LEU A 101 -0.04 -1.69 -10.56
C LEU A 101 -1.50 -1.29 -10.79
N PRO A 102 -2.49 -2.02 -10.25
CA PRO A 102 -3.90 -1.64 -10.36
C PRO A 102 -4.19 -0.50 -9.39
N ALA A 103 -3.70 0.71 -9.68
CA ALA A 103 -3.83 1.87 -8.79
C ALA A 103 -5.04 2.75 -9.14
N ALA A 104 -5.69 3.30 -8.12
CA ALA A 104 -6.78 4.26 -8.25
C ALA A 104 -6.64 5.41 -7.25
N ILE A 105 -7.12 6.59 -7.65
CA ILE A 105 -7.06 7.79 -6.81
C ILE A 105 -8.28 7.84 -5.90
N LEU A 106 -8.04 7.82 -4.59
CA LEU A 106 -9.12 7.79 -3.60
C LEU A 106 -10.04 9.00 -3.74
N GLY A 107 -9.48 10.21 -3.92
CA GLY A 107 -10.27 11.42 -4.15
C GLY A 107 -11.16 11.41 -5.39
N GLU A 108 -10.89 10.54 -6.37
CA GLU A 108 -11.75 10.36 -7.56
C GLU A 108 -12.85 9.33 -7.32
N MET A 109 -12.71 8.48 -6.31
CA MET A 109 -13.66 7.42 -5.97
C MET A 109 -14.70 7.86 -4.93
N ILE A 110 -14.32 8.76 -4.03
CA ILE A 110 -15.24 9.36 -3.06
C ILE A 110 -15.83 10.60 -3.73
N GLY A 111 -16.96 10.43 -4.43
CA GLY A 111 -17.67 11.52 -5.09
C GLY A 111 -17.97 12.69 -4.13
N LYS A 112 -17.96 13.91 -4.67
CA LYS A 112 -18.38 15.14 -3.97
C LYS A 112 -19.78 15.03 -3.35
#